data_AF-A3YWV6-F1
#
_entry.id   AF-A3YWV6-F1
#
_cell.length_a   1.000
_cell.length_b   1.000
_cell.length_c   1.000
_cell.angle_alpha   90.00
_cell.angle_beta   90.00
_cell.angle_gamma   90.00
#
_symmetry.space_group_name_H-M   'P 1'
#
loop_
_entity.id
_entity.type
_entity.pdbx_description
1 polymer ?
#
loop_
_entity_poly.entity_id
_entity_poly.type
_entity_poly.pdbx_seq_one_letter_code
_entity_poly.pdbx_strand_id
1 'polypeptide(L)'
;MSSSWFEQLESQLEQQLEAFLGSHPGQQELLELEELLERQRRLRRRRLQIQAQAEQLRQALLQIAGEITQWQERVRRARAAGAQELAGRAEAHQGQLMGQGRDRWQLLGELGKEFARVEQELQELEQRQQARPKPSGQPAREPVGDPATGPDLERAWADFESRQELEELRRRSRPAGP
;
A
#
# COMPACT_ATOMS: atom_id res chain seq x y z
N MET A 1 7.37 37.93 11.73
CA MET A 1 7.74 37.82 13.16
C MET A 1 6.92 36.76 13.92
N SER A 2 6.05 35.99 13.25
CA SER A 2 5.25 34.90 13.85
C SER A 2 5.93 33.52 13.81
N SER A 3 7.03 33.36 13.07
CA SER A 3 7.74 32.08 12.90
C SER A 3 8.44 31.60 14.19
N SER A 4 8.97 32.53 15.00
CA SER A 4 9.75 32.17 16.19
C SER A 4 8.93 31.52 17.29
N TRP A 5 7.67 31.91 17.49
CA TRP A 5 6.82 31.30 18.52
C TRP A 5 6.36 29.89 18.13
N PHE A 6 6.05 29.69 16.84
CA PHE A 6 5.63 28.39 16.34
C PHE A 6 6.80 27.38 16.37
N GLU A 7 8.00 27.77 15.95
CA GLU A 7 9.21 26.94 16.04
C GLU A 7 9.55 26.58 17.51
N GLN A 8 9.31 27.52 18.43
CA GLN A 8 9.53 27.28 19.86
C GLN A 8 8.50 26.31 20.46
N LEU A 9 7.27 26.33 19.95
CA LEU A 9 6.24 25.34 20.29
C LEU A 9 6.55 23.97 19.69
N GLU A 10 6.97 23.89 18.42
CA GLU A 10 7.39 22.64 17.77
C GLU A 10 8.55 21.99 18.52
N SER A 11 9.61 22.76 18.83
CA SER A 11 10.76 22.23 19.58
C SER A 11 10.41 21.76 20.98
N GLN A 12 9.49 22.45 21.68
CA GLN A 12 9.04 22.04 23.00
C GLN A 12 8.19 20.75 22.94
N LEU A 13 7.37 20.59 21.89
CA LEU A 13 6.59 19.37 21.66
C LEU A 13 7.49 18.20 21.29
N GLU A 14 8.50 18.40 20.44
CA GLU A 14 9.51 17.38 20.13
C GLU A 14 10.24 16.91 21.39
N GLN A 15 10.72 17.83 22.24
CA GLN A 15 11.40 17.47 23.48
C GLN A 15 10.51 16.67 24.44
N GLN A 16 9.23 17.03 24.55
CA GLN A 16 8.27 16.31 25.37
C GLN A 16 7.94 14.93 24.79
N LEU A 17 7.82 14.83 23.46
CA LEU A 17 7.62 13.55 22.76
C LEU A 17 8.82 12.63 22.95
N GLU A 18 10.05 13.13 22.78
CA GLU A 18 11.28 12.37 22.99
C GLU A 18 11.41 11.88 24.44
N ALA A 19 11.14 12.75 25.42
CA ALA A 19 11.15 12.37 26.82
C ALA A 19 10.07 11.32 27.15
N PHE A 20 8.90 11.44 26.54
CA PHE A 20 7.80 10.48 26.68
C PHE A 20 8.12 9.12 26.04
N LEU A 21 8.65 9.10 24.82
CA LEU A 21 9.05 7.85 24.16
C LEU A 21 10.24 7.18 24.87
N GLY A 22 11.22 7.97 25.33
CA GLY A 22 12.36 7.47 26.09
C GLY A 22 11.97 6.87 27.45
N SER A 23 10.87 7.33 28.05
CA SER A 23 10.32 6.76 29.29
C SER A 23 9.34 5.61 29.05
N HIS A 24 8.87 5.42 27.82
CA HIS A 24 7.90 4.39 27.44
C HIS A 24 8.35 3.60 26.19
N PRO A 25 9.36 2.72 26.31
CA PRO A 25 9.91 1.98 25.17
C PRO A 25 8.86 1.11 24.46
N GLY A 26 7.86 0.59 25.18
CA GLY A 26 6.75 -0.15 24.57
C GLY A 26 5.87 0.69 23.63
N GLN A 27 5.75 2.01 23.87
CA GLN A 27 4.99 2.89 22.98
C GLN A 27 5.78 3.21 21.71
N GLN A 28 7.10 3.37 21.82
CA GLN A 28 7.98 3.52 20.65
C GLN A 28 7.92 2.30 19.74
N GLU A 29 7.95 1.08 20.30
CA GLU A 29 7.81 -0.16 19.54
C GLU A 29 6.45 -0.27 18.81
N LEU A 30 5.37 0.19 19.43
CA LEU A 30 4.03 0.21 18.83
C LEU A 30 3.96 1.18 17.64
N LEU A 31 4.52 2.39 17.78
CA LEU A 31 4.57 3.37 16.69
C LEU A 31 5.37 2.85 15.50
N GLU A 32 6.55 2.26 15.75
CA GLU A 32 7.35 1.65 14.69
C GLU A 32 6.60 0.50 13.99
N LEU A 33 5.85 -0.31 14.74
CA LEU A 33 5.03 -1.38 14.17
C LEU A 33 3.91 -0.82 13.29
N GLU A 34 3.24 0.24 13.74
CA GLU A 34 2.20 0.91 12.97
C GLU A 34 2.75 1.46 11.65
N GLU A 35 3.86 2.20 11.69
CA GLU A 35 4.52 2.73 10.50
C GLU A 35 4.91 1.62 9.50
N LEU A 36 5.41 0.49 10.00
CA LEU A 36 5.73 -0.68 9.17
C LEU A 36 4.49 -1.27 8.51
N LEU A 37 3.39 -1.43 9.25
CA LEU A 37 2.12 -1.94 8.73
C LEU A 37 1.54 -0.99 7.69
N GLU A 38 1.58 0.32 7.93
CA GLU A 38 1.13 1.31 6.96
C GLU A 38 1.96 1.28 5.69
N ARG A 39 3.30 1.23 5.82
CA ARG A 39 4.20 1.14 4.67
C ARG A 39 3.89 -0.10 3.84
N GLN A 40 3.70 -1.25 4.49
CA GLN A 40 3.31 -2.49 3.82
C GLN A 40 1.96 -2.34 3.09
N ARG A 41 0.96 -1.71 3.72
CA ARG A 41 -0.35 -1.45 3.09
C ARG A 41 -0.21 -0.54 1.87
N ARG A 42 0.59 0.53 1.95
CA ARG A 42 0.86 1.43 0.82
C ARG A 42 1.50 0.69 -0.36
N LEU A 43 2.53 -0.12 -0.10
CA LEU A 43 3.20 -0.92 -1.12
C LEU A 43 2.27 -1.96 -1.76
N ARG A 44 1.46 -2.67 -0.96
CA ARG A 44 0.46 -3.62 -1.49
C ARG A 44 -0.58 -2.93 -2.38
N ARG A 45 -1.06 -1.75 -1.99
CA ARG A 45 -1.96 -0.94 -2.84
C ARG A 45 -1.27 -0.54 -4.14
N ARG A 46 -0.01 -0.08 -4.06
CA ARG A 46 0.77 0.30 -5.24
C ARG A 46 0.98 -0.86 -6.19
N ARG A 47 1.31 -2.05 -5.68
CA ARG A 47 1.42 -3.30 -6.44
C ARG A 47 0.15 -3.58 -7.26
N LEU A 48 -1.02 -3.51 -6.63
CA LEU A 48 -2.30 -3.73 -7.31
C LEU A 48 -2.57 -2.67 -8.39
N GLN A 49 -2.22 -1.40 -8.13
CA GLN A 49 -2.35 -0.34 -9.13
C GLN A 49 -1.46 -0.60 -10.36
N ILE A 50 -0.20 -1.00 -10.15
CA ILE A 50 0.72 -1.33 -11.24
C ILE A 50 0.17 -2.50 -12.06
N GLN A 51 -0.34 -3.54 -11.41
CA GLN A 51 -0.94 -4.69 -12.10
C GLN A 51 -2.15 -4.28 -12.95
N ALA A 52 -3.04 -3.45 -12.41
CA ALA A 52 -4.19 -2.95 -13.16
C ALA A 52 -3.77 -2.11 -14.38
N GLN A 53 -2.79 -1.22 -14.22
CA GLN A 53 -2.25 -0.42 -15.32
C GLN A 53 -1.58 -1.28 -16.39
N ALA A 54 -0.81 -2.29 -15.98
CA ALA A 54 -0.18 -3.24 -16.90
C ALA A 54 -1.22 -4.02 -17.71
N GLU A 55 -2.32 -4.43 -17.08
CA GLU A 55 -3.41 -5.13 -17.75
C GLU A 55 -4.11 -4.24 -18.78
N GLN A 56 -4.39 -2.97 -18.43
CA GLN A 56 -4.93 -1.99 -19.37
C GLN A 56 -4.03 -1.76 -20.58
N LEU A 57 -2.71 -1.65 -20.36
CA LEU A 57 -1.74 -1.51 -21.45
C LEU A 57 -1.68 -2.74 -22.35
N ARG A 58 -1.74 -3.96 -21.78
CA ARG A 58 -1.78 -5.20 -22.55
C ARG A 58 -3.02 -5.27 -23.44
N GLN A 59 -4.19 -4.91 -22.90
CA GLN A 59 -5.42 -4.85 -23.68
C GLN A 59 -5.33 -3.84 -24.82
N ALA A 60 -4.78 -2.64 -24.54
CA ALA A 60 -4.55 -1.63 -25.58
C ALA A 60 -3.57 -2.11 -26.66
N LEU A 61 -2.50 -2.83 -26.28
CA LEU A 61 -1.55 -3.41 -27.24
C LEU A 61 -2.21 -4.46 -28.14
N LEU A 62 -3.09 -5.31 -27.59
CA LEU A 62 -3.85 -6.29 -28.37
C LEU A 62 -4.81 -5.62 -29.36
N GLN A 63 -5.46 -4.52 -28.95
CA GLN A 63 -6.31 -3.73 -29.83
C GLN A 63 -5.52 -3.15 -31.01
N ILE A 64 -4.37 -2.52 -30.75
CA ILE A 64 -3.48 -1.98 -31.79
C ILE A 64 -3.01 -3.08 -32.74
N ALA A 65 -2.64 -4.25 -32.22
CA ALA A 65 -2.22 -5.36 -33.06
C ALA A 65 -3.34 -5.80 -34.03
N GLY A 66 -4.58 -5.85 -33.53
CA GLY A 66 -5.76 -6.09 -34.34
C GLY A 66 -5.97 -5.02 -35.42
N GLU A 67 -5.86 -3.74 -35.06
CA GLU A 67 -5.99 -2.62 -36.00
C GLU A 67 -4.89 -2.64 -37.08
N ILE A 68 -3.64 -2.88 -36.69
CA ILE A 68 -2.50 -3.02 -37.63
C ILE A 68 -2.81 -4.11 -38.65
N THR A 69 -3.34 -5.25 -38.21
CA THR A 69 -3.67 -6.38 -39.09
C THR A 69 -4.77 -6.01 -40.09
N GLN A 70 -5.80 -5.29 -39.64
CA GLN A 70 -6.86 -4.79 -40.53
C GLN A 70 -6.32 -3.79 -41.55
N TRP A 71 -5.44 -2.88 -41.13
CA TRP A 71 -4.86 -1.88 -42.02
C TRP A 71 -3.88 -2.50 -43.02
N GLN A 72 -3.11 -3.52 -42.63
CA GLN A 72 -2.29 -4.31 -43.56
C GLN A 72 -3.14 -4.94 -44.68
N GLU A 73 -4.30 -5.50 -44.33
CA GLU A 73 -5.22 -6.06 -45.33
C GLU A 73 -5.80 -4.97 -46.25
N ARG A 74 -6.15 -3.80 -45.70
CA ARG A 74 -6.62 -2.64 -46.51
C ARG A 74 -5.54 -2.15 -47.48
N VAL A 75 -4.29 -2.06 -47.03
CA VAL A 75 -3.14 -1.70 -47.88
C VAL A 75 -3.00 -2.70 -49.03
N ARG A 76 -3.03 -4.01 -48.73
CA ARG A 76 -2.93 -5.08 -49.74
C ARG A 76 -4.02 -4.95 -50.81
N ARG A 77 -5.27 -4.71 -50.41
CA ARG A 77 -6.40 -4.52 -51.33
C ARG A 77 -6.26 -3.25 -52.17
N ALA A 78 -5.87 -2.13 -51.57
CA ALA A 78 -5.66 -0.88 -52.29
C ALA A 78 -4.56 -1.00 -53.36
N ARG A 79 -3.45 -1.68 -53.03
CA ARG A 79 -2.37 -1.98 -53.98
C ARG A 79 -2.84 -2.89 -55.11
N ALA A 80 -3.59 -3.95 -54.80
CA ALA A 80 -4.14 -4.86 -55.82
C ALA A 80 -5.11 -4.16 -56.78
N ALA A 81 -5.83 -3.14 -56.31
CA ALA A 81 -6.72 -2.31 -57.13
C ALA A 81 -6.01 -1.16 -57.86
N GLY A 82 -4.67 -1.03 -57.75
CA GLY A 82 -3.90 0.06 -58.36
C GLY A 82 -4.06 1.43 -57.69
N ALA A 83 -4.76 1.51 -56.55
CA ALA A 83 -5.01 2.76 -55.82
C ALA A 83 -3.80 3.14 -54.93
N GLN A 84 -2.68 3.54 -55.55
CA GLN A 84 -1.40 3.77 -54.86
C GLN A 84 -1.47 4.87 -53.78
N GLU A 85 -2.13 6.00 -54.05
CA GLU A 85 -2.31 7.07 -53.05
C GLU A 85 -3.06 6.59 -51.81
N LEU A 86 -4.11 5.78 -52.00
CA LEU A 86 -4.88 5.22 -50.91
C LEU A 86 -4.06 4.22 -50.10
N ALA A 87 -3.26 3.39 -50.78
CA ALA A 87 -2.31 2.48 -50.13
C ALA A 87 -1.28 3.24 -49.29
N GLY A 88 -0.66 4.31 -49.85
CA GLY A 88 0.31 5.13 -49.14
C GLY A 88 -0.26 5.78 -47.87
N ARG A 89 -1.50 6.30 -47.93
CA ARG A 89 -2.18 6.84 -46.74
C ARG A 89 -2.46 5.77 -45.67
N ALA A 90 -2.88 4.58 -46.08
CA ALA A 90 -3.13 3.47 -45.17
C ALA A 90 -1.82 2.95 -44.53
N GLU A 91 -0.73 2.94 -45.26
CA GLU A 91 0.62 2.60 -44.76
C GLU A 91 1.11 3.62 -43.73
N ALA A 92 0.94 4.92 -44.01
CA ALA A 92 1.27 5.97 -43.05
C ALA A 92 0.50 5.80 -41.72
N HIS A 93 -0.79 5.48 -41.80
CA HIS A 93 -1.61 5.21 -40.62
C HIS A 93 -1.15 3.94 -39.87
N GLN A 94 -0.82 2.87 -40.58
CA GLN A 94 -0.22 1.68 -39.97
C GLN A 94 1.10 2.03 -39.24
N GLY A 95 1.93 2.90 -39.83
CA GLY A 95 3.15 3.40 -39.19
C GLY A 95 2.88 4.14 -37.88
N GLN A 96 1.82 4.97 -37.84
CA GLN A 96 1.38 5.63 -36.61
C GLN A 96 0.95 4.63 -35.54
N LEU A 97 0.17 3.60 -35.90
CA LEU A 97 -0.24 2.54 -34.98
C LEU A 97 0.97 1.76 -34.42
N MET A 98 1.97 1.47 -35.25
CA MET A 98 3.22 0.84 -34.81
C MET A 98 4.00 1.73 -33.83
N GLY A 99 4.04 3.04 -34.08
CA GLY A 99 4.60 4.03 -33.15
C GLY A 99 3.92 3.98 -31.80
N GLN A 100 2.58 4.10 -31.77
CA GLN A 100 1.80 4.01 -30.54
C GLN A 100 1.98 2.67 -29.81
N GLY A 101 2.10 1.57 -30.56
CA GLY A 101 2.40 0.25 -30.00
C GLY A 101 3.76 0.22 -29.30
N ARG A 102 4.80 0.82 -29.92
CA ARG A 102 6.14 0.92 -29.31
C ARG A 102 6.12 1.73 -28.03
N ASP A 103 5.45 2.88 -28.02
CA ASP A 103 5.37 3.74 -26.83
C ASP A 103 4.69 3.01 -25.66
N ARG A 104 3.59 2.30 -25.93
CA ARG A 104 2.90 1.49 -24.92
C ARG A 104 3.75 0.32 -24.40
N TRP A 105 4.55 -0.30 -25.27
CA TRP A 105 5.52 -1.33 -24.84
C TRP A 105 6.60 -0.75 -23.93
N GLN A 106 7.09 0.47 -24.20
CA GLN A 106 8.05 1.14 -23.32
C GLN A 106 7.46 1.41 -21.94
N LEU A 107 6.24 1.96 -21.88
CA LEU A 107 5.51 2.18 -20.63
C LEU A 107 5.31 0.88 -19.83
N LEU A 108 4.96 -0.22 -20.52
CA LEU A 108 4.83 -1.53 -19.87
C LEU A 108 6.17 -2.00 -19.28
N GLY A 109 7.28 -1.74 -19.97
CA GLY A 109 8.62 -2.04 -19.47
C GLY A 109 9.00 -1.20 -18.23
N GLU A 110 8.61 0.07 -18.19
CA GLU A 110 8.80 0.95 -17.03
C GLU A 110 7.99 0.48 -15.82
N LEU A 111 6.70 0.14 -16.03
CA LEU A 111 5.86 -0.46 -14.99
C LEU A 111 6.43 -1.78 -14.47
N GLY A 112 7.04 -2.59 -15.33
CA GLY A 112 7.73 -3.81 -14.91
C GLY A 112 8.90 -3.56 -13.97
N LYS A 113 9.71 -2.52 -14.23
CA LYS A 113 10.81 -2.11 -13.33
C LYS A 113 10.28 -1.60 -12.00
N GLU A 114 9.20 -0.83 -12.04
CA GLU A 114 8.55 -0.32 -10.83
C GLU A 114 7.97 -1.46 -9.99
N PHE A 115 7.29 -2.41 -10.63
CA PHE A 115 6.76 -3.61 -9.98
C PHE A 115 7.86 -4.38 -9.26
N ALA A 116 8.99 -4.62 -9.93
CA ALA A 116 10.13 -5.33 -9.33
C ALA A 116 10.67 -4.62 -8.07
N ARG A 117 10.73 -3.28 -8.08
CA ARG A 117 11.14 -2.49 -6.90
C ARG A 117 10.14 -2.65 -5.75
N VAL A 118 8.84 -2.53 -6.04
CA VAL A 118 7.78 -2.68 -5.02
C VAL A 118 7.78 -4.09 -4.41
N GLU A 119 7.97 -5.13 -5.23
CA GLU A 119 8.07 -6.51 -4.74
C GLU A 119 9.31 -6.70 -3.86
N GLN A 120 10.45 -6.13 -4.25
CA GLN A 120 11.67 -6.19 -3.44
C GLN A 120 11.47 -5.51 -2.09
N GLU A 121 10.90 -4.30 -2.06
CA GLU A 121 10.63 -3.59 -0.81
C GLU A 121 9.65 -4.36 0.10
N LEU A 122 8.62 -5.00 -0.48
CA LEU A 122 7.70 -5.84 0.27
C LEU A 122 8.41 -7.05 0.88
N GLN A 123 9.28 -7.72 0.13
CA GLN A 123 10.06 -8.86 0.62
C GLN A 123 11.02 -8.44 1.74
N GLU A 124 11.71 -7.32 1.60
CA GLU A 124 12.59 -6.78 2.63
C GLU A 124 11.81 -6.46 3.92
N LEU A 125 10.63 -5.87 3.80
CA LEU A 125 9.76 -5.59 4.96
C LEU A 125 9.25 -6.87 5.64
N GLU A 126 8.87 -7.88 4.85
CA GLU A 126 8.42 -9.17 5.39
C GLU A 126 9.56 -9.91 6.10
N GLN A 127 10.78 -9.87 5.56
CA GLN A 127 11.96 -10.43 6.23
C GLN A 127 12.28 -9.69 7.54
N ARG A 128 12.21 -8.36 7.56
CA ARG A 128 12.40 -7.57 8.78
C ARG A 128 11.36 -7.89 9.86
N GLN A 129 10.10 -8.10 9.47
CA GLN A 129 9.04 -8.50 10.40
C GLN A 129 9.26 -9.92 10.95
N GLN A 130 9.76 -10.85 10.14
CA GLN A 130 10.08 -12.21 10.57
C GLN A 130 11.33 -12.29 11.45
N ALA A 131 12.31 -11.42 11.22
CA ALA A 131 13.54 -11.33 11.99
C ALA A 131 13.39 -10.59 13.33
N ARG A 132 12.32 -9.80 13.52
CA ARG A 132 11.99 -9.26 14.84
C ARG A 132 11.65 -10.43 15.77
N PRO A 133 12.32 -10.56 16.93
CA PRO A 133 11.92 -11.55 17.92
C PRO A 133 10.46 -11.26 18.28
N LYS A 134 9.61 -12.29 18.27
CA LYS A 134 8.28 -12.18 18.88
C LYS A 134 8.52 -11.63 20.29
N PRO A 135 7.77 -10.61 20.76
CA PRO A 135 7.81 -10.28 22.17
C PRO A 135 7.39 -11.53 22.91
N SER A 136 8.38 -12.22 23.47
CA SER A 136 8.20 -13.25 24.46
C SER A 136 7.42 -12.57 25.57
N GLY A 137 6.10 -12.75 25.56
CA GLY A 137 5.24 -12.39 26.68
C GLY A 137 5.58 -13.28 27.86
N GLN A 138 6.75 -13.06 28.45
CA GLN A 138 7.21 -13.56 29.74
C GLN A 138 8.25 -12.53 30.24
N PRO A 139 7.89 -11.59 31.12
CA PRO A 139 8.89 -11.07 32.01
C PRO A 139 9.38 -12.24 32.85
N ALA A 140 10.69 -12.50 32.77
CA ALA A 140 11.39 -13.39 33.67
C ALA A 140 11.05 -12.95 35.10
N ARG A 141 10.47 -13.87 35.86
CA ARG A 141 10.33 -13.73 37.31
C ARG A 141 11.74 -13.66 37.90
N GLU A 142 12.12 -12.49 38.41
CA GLU A 142 12.99 -12.42 39.57
C GLU A 142 12.23 -11.75 40.72
N PRO A 143 12.17 -12.35 41.92
CA PRO A 143 11.26 -11.95 42.97
C PRO A 143 11.96 -11.03 43.99
N VAL A 144 11.81 -9.71 43.87
CA VAL A 144 12.00 -8.80 45.03
C VAL A 144 11.13 -7.55 44.84
N GLY A 145 10.09 -7.40 45.66
CA GLY A 145 9.34 -6.13 45.81
C GLY A 145 7.83 -6.32 46.00
N ASP A 146 7.34 -5.81 47.14
CA ASP A 146 5.99 -5.82 47.74
C ASP A 146 4.71 -6.02 46.87
N PRO A 147 3.65 -6.64 47.44
CA PRO A 147 2.45 -7.11 46.74
C PRO A 147 1.35 -6.06 46.49
N ALA A 148 1.69 -4.77 46.44
CA ALA A 148 0.70 -3.72 46.27
C ALA A 148 1.02 -2.84 45.05
N THR A 149 0.18 -2.97 44.01
CA THR A 149 -0.04 -2.03 42.89
C THR A 149 0.80 -2.25 41.61
N GLY A 150 0.11 -2.75 40.57
CA GLY A 150 0.58 -2.90 39.18
C GLY A 150 1.24 -4.25 38.92
N PRO A 151 1.02 -5.00 37.81
CA PRO A 151 0.18 -4.85 36.60
C PRO A 151 -1.19 -5.59 36.65
N ASP A 152 -1.57 -6.11 37.82
CA ASP A 152 -2.81 -6.88 38.01
C ASP A 152 -4.07 -6.00 37.95
N LEU A 153 -3.94 -4.73 38.39
CA LEU A 153 -5.06 -3.80 38.50
C LEU A 153 -5.54 -3.27 37.14
N GLU A 154 -4.60 -3.02 36.22
CA GLU A 154 -4.88 -2.55 34.86
C GLU A 154 -5.53 -3.64 34.02
N ARG A 155 -5.09 -4.89 34.22
CA ARG A 155 -5.70 -6.08 33.60
C ARG A 155 -7.09 -6.38 34.16
N ALA A 156 -7.27 -6.25 35.48
CA ALA A 156 -8.56 -6.38 36.13
C ALA A 156 -9.56 -5.30 35.68
N TRP A 157 -9.07 -4.08 35.41
CA TRP A 157 -9.87 -2.99 34.87
C TRP A 157 -10.31 -3.25 33.42
N ALA A 158 -9.40 -3.67 32.53
CA ALA A 158 -9.74 -4.00 31.15
C ALA A 158 -10.77 -5.14 31.05
N ASP A 159 -10.65 -6.16 31.92
CA ASP A 159 -11.62 -7.25 32.01
C ASP A 159 -12.99 -6.79 32.54
N PHE A 160 -13.01 -5.81 33.45
CA PHE A 160 -14.24 -5.22 33.97
C PHE A 160 -14.97 -4.39 32.90
N GLU A 161 -14.25 -3.54 32.17
CA GLU A 161 -14.81 -2.72 31.09
C GLU A 161 -15.41 -3.58 29.96
N SER A 162 -14.69 -4.62 29.56
CA SER A 162 -15.16 -5.59 28.55
C SER A 162 -16.47 -6.28 28.96
N ARG A 163 -16.64 -6.56 30.27
CA ARG A 163 -17.88 -7.16 30.80
C ARG A 163 -19.04 -6.17 30.82
N GLN A 164 -18.79 -4.90 31.11
CA GLN A 164 -19.80 -3.85 31.08
C GLN A 164 -20.31 -3.59 29.65
N GLU A 165 -19.42 -3.49 28.66
CA GLU A 165 -19.83 -3.31 27.25
C GLU A 165 -20.72 -4.47 26.76
N LEU A 166 -20.40 -5.71 27.13
CA LEU A 166 -21.22 -6.87 26.82
C LEU A 166 -22.59 -6.83 27.52
N GLU A 167 -22.67 -6.36 28.76
CA GLU A 167 -23.93 -6.16 29.45
C GLU A 167 -24.78 -5.05 28.82
N GLU A 168 -24.17 -3.93 28.43
CA GLU A 168 -24.86 -2.84 27.75
C GLU A 168 -25.42 -3.28 26.39
N LEU A 169 -24.64 -4.04 25.63
CA LEU A 169 -25.09 -4.65 24.38
C LEU A 169 -26.21 -5.66 24.60
N ARG A 170 -26.15 -6.47 25.66
CA ARG A 170 -27.24 -7.39 26.06
C ARG A 170 -28.49 -6.65 26.51
N ARG A 171 -28.36 -5.51 27.20
CA ARG A 171 -29.49 -4.65 27.60
C ARG A 171 -30.11 -3.94 26.39
N ARG A 172 -29.30 -3.49 25.43
CA ARG A 172 -29.75 -2.91 24.15
C ARG A 172 -30.36 -3.93 23.20
N SER A 173 -29.90 -5.18 23.23
CA SER A 173 -30.40 -6.28 22.38
C SER A 173 -31.48 -7.13 23.02
N ARG A 174 -31.96 -6.78 24.22
CA ARG A 174 -33.16 -7.37 24.81
C ARG A 174 -34.38 -6.57 24.31
N PRO A 175 -35.09 -7.01 23.25
CA PRO A 175 -36.35 -6.41 22.89
C PRO A 175 -37.32 -6.55 24.08
N ALA A 176 -37.91 -5.44 24.49
CA ALA A 176 -39.09 -5.48 25.34
C ALA A 176 -40.20 -6.19 24.54
N GLY A 177 -40.71 -7.29 25.08
CA GLY A 177 -41.95 -7.86 24.60
C GLY A 177 -42.30 -9.13 25.36
N PRO A 178 -43.61 -9.42 25.54
CA PRO A 178 -44.77 -8.54 25.67
C PRO A 178 -45.14 -8.22 27.13
#